data_AF-A0A9W9AQV8-F1
#
_entry.id   AF-A0A9W9AQV8-F1
#
_cell.length_a   1.000
_cell.length_b   1.000
_cell.length_c   1.000
_cell.angle_alpha   90.00
_cell.angle_beta   90.00
_cell.angle_gamma   90.00
#
_symmetry.space_group_name_H-M   'P 1'
#
loop_
_entity.id
_entity.type
_entity.pdbx_description
1 polymer ?
#
loop_
_entity_poly.entity_id
_entity_poly.type
_entity_poly.pdbx_seq_one_letter_code
_entity_poly.pdbx_strand_id
1 'polypeptide(L)'
;MITEIRNTLKSVLNLPTEGPRASLTASLAIDEIVRRHRKDATKAHKMVSHLKSDVEPQDIEINKMWRDPHNKDVVSAFMNNKLCVEAARGDKDALEAYKRYAVQDYFYLLDSVKFMALRLAKVPFDDFDVEKLQDEADSVAKYPGYANDWFKTCVGELGLSADDFRVERTIAEIAYSQYLMHNAQADDWYNLHVILIGCYWGWCKLAVELYKSDNTDKNTIFYKNWILPNIDLTSGKPEIAQSAKTLSKFLDMNVGMMTSGVSRAQGKDLFRTALRLETSLFNSGYEDVVRRSATGI
;
A
#
# COMPACT_ATOMS: atom_id res chain seq x y z
N MET A 1 -31.38 -25.74 -3.61
CA MET A 1 -31.08 -24.34 -4.01
C MET A 1 -29.69 -23.84 -3.59
N ILE A 2 -29.40 -23.44 -2.34
CA ILE A 2 -28.05 -22.93 -1.95
C ILE A 2 -26.95 -24.00 -2.13
N THR A 3 -27.24 -25.24 -1.76
CA THR A 3 -26.30 -26.37 -1.89
C THR A 3 -26.10 -26.78 -3.35
N GLU A 4 -27.14 -26.70 -4.20
CA GLU A 4 -27.00 -26.94 -5.66
C GLU A 4 -26.19 -25.85 -6.34
N ILE A 5 -26.46 -24.57 -6.03
CA ILE A 5 -25.70 -23.44 -6.55
C ILE A 5 -24.22 -23.56 -6.16
N ARG A 6 -23.94 -23.93 -4.90
CA ARG A 6 -22.59 -24.18 -4.39
C ARG A 6 -21.89 -25.34 -5.13
N ASN A 7 -22.60 -26.43 -5.39
CA ASN A 7 -22.02 -27.62 -6.04
C ASN A 7 -21.80 -27.39 -7.55
N THR A 8 -22.71 -26.70 -8.23
CA THR A 8 -22.55 -26.28 -9.64
C THR A 8 -21.41 -25.27 -9.81
N LEU A 9 -21.20 -24.37 -8.84
CA LEU A 9 -20.08 -23.42 -8.87
C LEU A 9 -18.73 -24.09 -8.60
N LYS A 10 -18.66 -25.06 -7.68
CA LYS A 10 -17.44 -25.83 -7.38
C LYS A 10 -16.97 -26.71 -8.54
N SER A 11 -17.89 -27.34 -9.28
CA SER A 11 -17.53 -28.20 -10.43
C SER A 11 -16.99 -27.43 -11.63
N VAL A 12 -17.23 -26.13 -11.71
CA VAL A 12 -16.78 -25.23 -12.79
C VAL A 12 -15.39 -24.63 -12.49
N LEU A 13 -14.86 -24.80 -11.28
CA LEU A 13 -13.83 -23.92 -10.70
C LEU A 13 -12.36 -24.39 -10.78
N ASN A 14 -12.01 -25.59 -11.28
CA ASN A 14 -10.63 -26.15 -11.39
C ASN A 14 -9.48 -25.16 -11.03
N LEU A 15 -9.17 -25.00 -9.74
CA LEU A 15 -8.21 -24.00 -9.25
C LEU A 15 -6.77 -24.56 -9.27
N PRO A 16 -5.75 -23.80 -9.70
CA PRO A 16 -4.35 -24.22 -9.63
C PRO A 16 -3.83 -24.23 -8.18
N THR A 17 -2.92 -25.16 -7.88
CA THR A 17 -2.42 -25.48 -6.54
C THR A 17 -1.22 -24.67 -6.04
N GLU A 18 -0.80 -23.58 -6.67
CA GLU A 18 0.45 -22.89 -6.28
C GLU A 18 0.28 -21.43 -5.85
N GLY A 19 0.72 -21.12 -4.62
CA GLY A 19 0.92 -19.78 -4.07
C GLY A 19 0.00 -19.38 -2.89
N PRO A 20 0.51 -19.17 -1.66
CA PRO A 20 -0.31 -18.88 -0.47
C PRO A 20 -1.03 -17.50 -0.50
N ARG A 21 -0.67 -16.59 -1.42
CA ARG A 21 -1.31 -15.26 -1.55
C ARG A 21 -2.43 -15.20 -2.61
N ALA A 22 -2.53 -16.16 -3.52
CA ALA A 22 -3.46 -16.11 -4.65
C ALA A 22 -4.71 -17.00 -4.49
N SER A 23 -4.58 -18.18 -3.86
CA SER A 23 -5.69 -19.13 -3.77
C SER A 23 -6.74 -18.80 -2.70
N LEU A 24 -6.39 -18.04 -1.67
CA LEU A 24 -7.25 -17.79 -0.51
C LEU A 24 -8.28 -16.67 -0.79
N THR A 25 -7.84 -15.56 -1.37
CA THR A 25 -8.67 -14.35 -1.57
C THR A 25 -9.77 -14.54 -2.61
N ALA A 26 -9.52 -15.36 -3.63
CA ALA A 26 -10.48 -15.61 -4.71
C ALA A 26 -11.66 -16.49 -4.26
N SER A 27 -11.41 -17.52 -3.43
CA SER A 27 -12.48 -18.37 -2.89
C SER A 27 -13.39 -17.59 -1.93
N LEU A 28 -12.83 -16.66 -1.15
CA LEU A 28 -13.52 -15.94 -0.08
C LEU A 28 -14.44 -14.83 -0.61
N ALA A 29 -14.01 -14.09 -1.63
CA ALA A 29 -14.82 -13.02 -2.19
C ALA A 29 -16.02 -13.53 -3.02
N ILE A 30 -15.96 -14.77 -3.51
CA ILE A 30 -17.04 -15.44 -4.26
C ILE A 30 -18.16 -15.91 -3.31
N ASP A 31 -17.81 -16.53 -2.18
CA ASP A 31 -18.79 -16.98 -1.19
C ASP A 31 -19.58 -15.80 -0.60
N GLU A 32 -18.93 -14.64 -0.46
CA GLU A 32 -19.53 -13.43 0.08
C GLU A 32 -20.58 -12.78 -0.83
N ILE A 33 -20.35 -12.77 -2.15
CA ILE A 33 -21.33 -12.25 -3.12
C ILE A 33 -22.54 -13.17 -3.25
N VAL A 34 -22.31 -14.49 -3.24
CA VAL A 34 -23.39 -15.50 -3.28
C VAL A 34 -24.28 -15.36 -2.04
N ARG A 35 -23.69 -15.03 -0.88
CA ARG A 35 -24.41 -14.82 0.38
C ARG A 35 -25.22 -13.50 0.38
N ARG A 36 -24.62 -12.38 -0.02
CA ARG A 36 -25.26 -11.04 -0.02
C ARG A 36 -26.37 -10.85 -1.04
N HIS A 37 -26.29 -11.54 -2.17
CA HIS A 37 -27.29 -11.44 -3.25
C HIS A 37 -28.14 -12.70 -3.39
N ARG A 38 -28.30 -13.45 -2.28
CA ARG A 38 -29.17 -14.63 -2.14
C ARG A 38 -30.58 -14.48 -2.74
N LYS A 39 -31.14 -13.26 -2.73
CA LYS A 39 -32.49 -12.94 -3.22
C LYS A 39 -32.52 -12.41 -4.66
N ASP A 40 -31.37 -12.15 -5.27
CA ASP A 40 -31.20 -11.64 -6.63
C ASP A 40 -29.99 -12.35 -7.27
N ALA A 41 -30.23 -13.59 -7.71
CA ALA A 41 -29.21 -14.48 -8.25
C ALA A 41 -28.52 -13.89 -9.50
N THR A 42 -29.20 -13.01 -10.24
CA THR A 42 -28.66 -12.32 -11.42
C THR A 42 -27.63 -11.26 -11.02
N LYS A 43 -27.90 -10.47 -9.98
CA LYS A 43 -26.94 -9.51 -9.41
C LYS A 43 -25.75 -10.22 -8.75
N ALA A 44 -26.00 -11.33 -8.04
CA ALA A 44 -24.96 -12.19 -7.50
C ALA A 44 -24.03 -12.71 -8.60
N HIS A 45 -24.61 -13.26 -9.67
CA HIS A 45 -23.87 -13.75 -10.84
C HIS A 45 -23.04 -12.65 -11.50
N LYS A 46 -23.62 -11.46 -11.69
CA LYS A 46 -22.93 -10.33 -12.32
C LYS A 46 -21.74 -9.85 -11.50
N MET A 47 -21.86 -9.80 -10.17
CA MET A 47 -20.78 -9.38 -9.28
C MET A 47 -19.70 -10.47 -9.08
N VAL A 48 -20.08 -11.76 -8.94
CA VAL A 48 -19.11 -12.88 -8.95
C VAL A 48 -18.36 -12.90 -10.28
N SER A 49 -19.07 -12.69 -11.39
CA SER A 49 -18.48 -12.57 -12.72
C SER A 49 -17.51 -11.37 -12.85
N HIS A 50 -17.70 -10.27 -12.11
CA HIS A 50 -16.78 -9.11 -12.08
C HIS A 50 -15.62 -9.29 -11.09
N LEU A 51 -15.79 -10.09 -10.04
CA LEU A 51 -14.69 -10.46 -9.15
C LEU A 51 -13.76 -11.48 -9.78
N LYS A 52 -14.32 -12.45 -10.53
CA LYS A 52 -13.58 -13.41 -11.36
C LYS A 52 -13.10 -12.82 -12.68
N SER A 53 -13.65 -11.71 -13.13
CA SER A 53 -13.17 -11.15 -14.39
C SER A 53 -11.71 -10.76 -14.18
N ASP A 54 -10.86 -11.16 -15.11
CA ASP A 54 -9.51 -10.63 -15.36
C ASP A 54 -9.54 -9.12 -15.71
N VAL A 55 -10.56 -8.39 -15.25
CA VAL A 55 -10.64 -6.94 -15.33
C VAL A 55 -9.60 -6.44 -14.35
N GLU A 56 -8.42 -6.21 -14.91
CA GLU A 56 -7.35 -5.46 -14.29
C GLU A 56 -7.91 -4.19 -13.64
N PRO A 57 -7.38 -3.79 -12.46
CA PRO A 57 -7.68 -2.49 -11.89
C PRO A 57 -7.59 -1.41 -12.96
N GLN A 58 -8.64 -0.61 -13.08
CA GLN A 58 -8.70 0.44 -14.09
C GLN A 58 -8.03 1.74 -13.60
N ASP A 59 -7.64 1.76 -12.32
CA ASP A 59 -7.02 2.89 -11.64
C ASP A 59 -7.87 4.17 -11.81
N ILE A 60 -9.20 4.07 -11.83
CA ILE A 60 -10.07 5.21 -12.18
C ILE A 60 -9.93 6.32 -11.13
N GLU A 61 -10.16 6.00 -9.87
CA GLU A 61 -10.11 6.99 -8.78
C GLU A 61 -8.69 7.46 -8.51
N ILE A 62 -7.72 6.55 -8.55
CA ILE A 62 -6.30 6.90 -8.43
C ILE A 62 -5.88 7.84 -9.56
N ASN A 63 -6.20 7.53 -10.83
CA ASN A 63 -5.84 8.38 -11.97
C ASN A 63 -6.52 9.75 -11.92
N LYS A 64 -7.75 9.86 -11.39
CA LYS A 64 -8.40 11.16 -11.20
C LYS A 64 -7.58 12.07 -10.30
N MET A 65 -7.03 11.53 -9.20
CA MET A 65 -6.18 12.30 -8.27
C MET A 65 -4.77 12.49 -8.82
N TRP A 66 -4.18 11.44 -9.38
CA TRP A 66 -2.82 11.43 -9.91
C TRP A 66 -2.63 12.35 -11.13
N ARG A 67 -3.66 12.47 -11.97
CA ARG A 67 -3.66 13.31 -13.18
C ARG A 67 -4.37 14.64 -12.98
N ASP A 68 -4.86 14.93 -11.77
CA ASP A 68 -5.44 16.23 -11.45
C ASP A 68 -4.38 17.32 -11.67
N PRO A 69 -4.64 18.37 -12.47
CA PRO A 69 -3.70 19.47 -12.67
C PRO A 69 -3.22 20.09 -11.35
N HIS A 70 -4.04 20.08 -10.31
CA HIS A 70 -3.68 20.62 -8.99
C HIS A 70 -2.67 19.75 -8.25
N ASN A 71 -2.51 18.48 -8.64
CA ASN A 71 -1.55 17.53 -8.06
C ASN A 71 -0.29 17.33 -8.90
N LYS A 72 -0.17 18.01 -10.04
CA LYS A 72 0.96 17.84 -10.97
C LYS A 72 2.31 18.08 -10.29
N ASP A 73 2.40 19.09 -9.44
CA ASP A 73 3.62 19.45 -8.71
C ASP A 73 4.04 18.36 -7.71
N VAL A 74 3.11 17.83 -6.90
CA VAL A 74 3.42 16.78 -5.91
C VAL A 74 3.70 15.44 -6.57
N VAL A 75 2.98 15.11 -7.65
CA VAL A 75 3.24 13.89 -8.44
C VAL A 75 4.60 13.99 -9.12
N SER A 76 4.93 15.15 -9.69
CA SER A 76 6.25 15.36 -10.30
C SER A 76 7.37 15.29 -9.26
N ALA A 77 7.19 15.88 -8.08
CA ALA A 77 8.18 15.84 -7.00
C ALA A 77 8.42 14.40 -6.50
N PHE A 78 7.35 13.61 -6.36
CA PHE A 78 7.43 12.22 -5.97
C PHE A 78 8.10 11.35 -7.05
N MET A 79 7.65 11.46 -8.30
CA MET A 79 8.16 10.61 -9.40
C MET A 79 9.60 10.95 -9.82
N ASN A 80 10.07 12.16 -9.52
CA ASN A 80 11.44 12.59 -9.77
C ASN A 80 12.22 12.78 -8.46
N ASN A 81 11.84 12.08 -7.40
CA ASN A 81 12.52 12.21 -6.12
C ASN A 81 14.01 11.91 -6.27
N LYS A 82 14.85 12.84 -5.80
CA LYS A 82 16.31 12.80 -5.95
C LYS A 82 16.89 11.49 -5.41
N LEU A 83 16.48 11.09 -4.20
CA LEU A 83 16.98 9.87 -3.56
C LEU A 83 16.72 8.66 -4.46
N CYS A 84 15.47 8.46 -4.89
CA CYS A 84 15.09 7.29 -5.66
C CYS A 84 15.79 7.23 -7.03
N VAL A 85 15.86 8.37 -7.73
CA VAL A 85 16.47 8.44 -9.07
C VAL A 85 17.98 8.24 -9.01
N GLU A 86 18.67 8.87 -8.06
CA GLU A 86 20.12 8.78 -7.94
C GLU A 86 20.57 7.43 -7.35
N ALA A 87 19.84 6.90 -6.35
CA ALA A 87 20.12 5.58 -5.79
C ALA A 87 19.89 4.47 -6.83
N ALA A 88 18.87 4.59 -7.69
CA ALA A 88 18.66 3.67 -8.81
C ALA A 88 19.83 3.68 -9.80
N ARG A 89 20.50 4.82 -9.99
CA ARG A 89 21.70 4.97 -10.85
C ARG A 89 22.99 4.49 -10.18
N GLY A 90 22.94 4.11 -8.90
CA GLY A 90 24.11 3.71 -8.13
C GLY A 90 24.96 4.86 -7.62
N ASP A 91 24.40 6.07 -7.52
CA ASP A 91 25.11 7.19 -6.89
C ASP A 91 25.43 6.87 -5.43
N LYS A 92 26.70 7.06 -5.04
CA LYS A 92 27.20 6.65 -3.73
C LYS A 92 26.54 7.42 -2.59
N ASP A 93 26.36 8.73 -2.75
CA ASP A 93 25.81 9.58 -1.70
C ASP A 93 24.31 9.30 -1.55
N ALA A 94 23.60 9.06 -2.65
CA ALA A 94 22.21 8.62 -2.63
C ALA A 94 22.04 7.22 -2.00
N LEU A 95 22.97 6.29 -2.21
CA LEU A 95 22.92 4.97 -1.56
C LEU A 95 23.16 5.05 -0.05
N GLU A 96 24.01 5.96 0.43
CA GLU A 96 24.16 6.21 1.88
C GLU A 96 22.92 6.94 2.44
N ALA A 97 22.35 7.89 1.70
CA ALA A 97 21.09 8.52 2.07
C ALA A 97 19.94 7.51 2.12
N TYR A 98 19.94 6.49 1.25
CA TYR A 98 18.95 5.42 1.27
C TYR A 98 19.01 4.59 2.55
N LYS A 99 20.20 4.32 3.08
CA LYS A 99 20.35 3.65 4.38
C LYS A 99 19.78 4.48 5.53
N ARG A 100 20.00 5.80 5.52
CA ARG A 100 19.41 6.72 6.51
C ARG A 100 17.89 6.79 6.39
N TYR A 101 17.38 6.87 5.16
CA TYR A 101 15.96 6.78 4.85
C TYR A 101 15.37 5.46 5.38
N ALA A 102 16.04 4.32 5.19
CA ALA A 102 15.54 3.02 5.60
C ALA A 102 15.29 2.92 7.12
N VAL A 103 16.10 3.62 7.93
CA VAL A 103 15.88 3.75 9.38
C VAL A 103 14.62 4.56 9.68
N GLN A 104 14.37 5.65 8.96
CA GLN A 104 13.16 6.46 9.14
C GLN A 104 11.91 5.73 8.63
N ASP A 105 12.03 5.01 7.52
CA ASP A 105 10.98 4.14 6.98
C ASP A 105 10.59 3.03 7.96
N TYR A 106 11.56 2.48 8.71
CA TYR A 106 11.27 1.56 9.81
C TYR A 106 10.37 2.19 10.88
N PHE A 107 10.63 3.43 11.30
CA PHE A 107 9.77 4.13 12.25
C PHE A 107 8.38 4.41 11.67
N TYR A 108 8.32 4.81 10.41
CA TYR A 108 7.06 4.97 9.68
C TYR A 108 6.26 3.66 9.62
N LEU A 109 6.90 2.51 9.38
CA LEU A 109 6.24 1.21 9.37
C LEU A 109 5.67 0.85 10.74
N LEU A 110 6.39 1.14 11.83
CA LEU A 110 5.87 0.94 13.19
C LEU A 110 4.60 1.77 13.47
N ASP A 111 4.57 3.02 13.00
CA ASP A 111 3.39 3.86 13.17
C ASP A 111 2.26 3.53 12.18
N SER A 112 2.62 3.00 11.02
CA SER A 112 1.66 2.43 10.07
C SER A 112 0.91 1.23 10.65
N VAL A 113 1.54 0.42 11.52
CA VAL A 113 0.83 -0.63 12.28
C VAL A 113 -0.30 -0.01 13.13
N LYS A 114 0.01 1.09 13.84
CA LYS A 114 -0.99 1.80 14.68
C LYS A 114 -2.10 2.39 13.83
N PHE A 115 -1.73 2.96 12.67
CA PHE A 115 -2.68 3.51 11.71
C PHE A 115 -3.66 2.43 11.26
N MET A 116 -3.15 1.28 10.84
CA MET A 116 -3.97 0.15 10.40
C MET A 116 -4.89 -0.36 11.51
N ALA A 117 -4.40 -0.44 12.76
CA ALA A 117 -5.21 -0.82 13.91
C ALA A 117 -6.33 0.19 14.21
N LEU A 118 -6.07 1.50 14.12
CA LEU A 118 -7.10 2.52 14.28
C LEU A 118 -8.10 2.53 13.12
N ARG A 119 -7.61 2.25 11.91
CA ARG A 119 -8.44 2.10 10.71
C ARG A 119 -9.52 1.07 10.96
N LEU A 120 -9.21 -0.09 11.56
CA LEU A 120 -10.17 -1.17 11.86
C LEU A 120 -11.43 -0.65 12.56
N ALA A 121 -11.30 0.32 13.46
CA ALA A 121 -12.44 0.93 14.17
C ALA A 121 -13.36 1.77 13.27
N LYS A 122 -12.93 2.07 12.04
CA LYS A 122 -13.67 2.84 11.03
C LYS A 122 -14.37 1.95 10.00
N VAL A 123 -14.13 0.64 10.00
CA VAL A 123 -14.76 -0.28 9.06
C VAL A 123 -16.28 -0.11 9.13
N PRO A 124 -16.98 0.15 8.02
CA PRO A 124 -18.42 0.16 8.00
C PRO A 124 -18.91 -1.28 8.15
N PHE A 125 -19.35 -1.65 9.35
CA PHE A 125 -19.94 -2.95 9.62
C PHE A 125 -21.43 -2.83 9.90
N ASP A 126 -22.14 -3.89 9.50
CA ASP A 126 -23.48 -4.20 9.99
C ASP A 126 -23.27 -5.08 11.23
N ASP A 127 -24.04 -4.89 12.30
CA ASP A 127 -23.95 -5.67 13.55
C ASP A 127 -24.08 -7.18 13.32
N PHE A 128 -24.59 -7.58 12.15
CA PHE A 128 -24.77 -8.98 11.73
C PHE A 128 -23.75 -9.46 10.69
N ASP A 129 -22.74 -8.66 10.34
CA ASP A 129 -21.72 -8.95 9.31
C ASP A 129 -20.29 -8.97 9.90
N VAL A 130 -20.11 -9.77 10.96
CA VAL A 130 -18.84 -9.92 11.73
C VAL A 130 -17.68 -10.46 10.87
N GLU A 131 -17.98 -11.15 9.76
CA GLU A 131 -16.97 -11.68 8.82
C GLU A 131 -16.08 -10.56 8.25
N LYS A 132 -16.65 -9.40 7.90
CA LYS A 132 -15.87 -8.23 7.45
C LYS A 132 -14.90 -7.72 8.52
N LEU A 133 -15.35 -7.71 9.77
CA LEU A 133 -14.54 -7.25 10.88
C LEU A 133 -13.38 -8.22 11.13
N GLN A 134 -13.63 -9.53 10.99
CA GLN A 134 -12.60 -10.56 11.07
C GLN A 134 -11.57 -10.43 9.95
N ASP A 135 -12.01 -10.24 8.70
CA ASP A 135 -11.12 -10.09 7.55
C ASP A 135 -10.17 -8.88 7.72
N GLU A 136 -10.70 -7.76 8.19
CA GLU A 136 -9.88 -6.57 8.43
C GLU A 136 -8.96 -6.75 9.64
N ALA A 137 -9.42 -7.40 10.71
CA ALA A 137 -8.57 -7.73 11.85
C ALA A 137 -7.40 -8.64 11.45
N ASP A 138 -7.64 -9.63 10.60
CA ASP A 138 -6.61 -10.53 10.05
C ASP A 138 -5.64 -9.79 9.13
N SER A 139 -6.11 -8.77 8.40
CA SER A 139 -5.27 -7.87 7.60
C SER A 139 -4.34 -7.05 8.50
N VAL A 140 -4.88 -6.41 9.54
CA VAL A 140 -4.12 -5.63 10.53
C VAL A 140 -3.06 -6.48 11.24
N ALA A 141 -3.43 -7.71 11.64
CA ALA A 141 -2.52 -8.63 12.35
C ALA A 141 -1.25 -8.99 11.56
N LYS A 142 -1.25 -8.83 10.23
CA LYS A 142 -0.08 -9.10 9.37
C LYS A 142 0.90 -7.92 9.31
N TYR A 143 0.48 -6.69 9.61
CA TYR A 143 1.32 -5.49 9.49
C TYR A 143 2.60 -5.49 10.33
N PRO A 144 2.58 -5.94 11.60
CA PRO A 144 3.81 -6.03 12.40
C PRO A 144 4.91 -6.87 11.73
N GLY A 145 4.53 -7.87 10.94
CA GLY A 145 5.46 -8.69 10.17
C GLY A 145 6.30 -7.87 9.18
N TYR A 146 5.70 -6.89 8.51
CA TYR A 146 6.40 -6.03 7.55
C TYR A 146 7.49 -5.17 8.21
N ALA A 147 7.20 -4.55 9.35
CA ALA A 147 8.19 -3.75 10.07
C ALA A 147 9.38 -4.61 10.55
N ASN A 148 9.09 -5.83 11.01
CA ASN A 148 10.10 -6.79 11.42
C ASN A 148 10.96 -7.28 10.24
N ASP A 149 10.32 -7.60 9.12
CA ASP A 149 11.04 -8.06 7.92
C ASP A 149 11.87 -6.92 7.32
N TRP A 150 11.36 -5.68 7.32
CA TRP A 150 12.14 -4.51 6.91
C TRP A 150 13.35 -4.27 7.80
N PHE A 151 13.21 -4.40 9.12
CA PHE A 151 14.34 -4.31 10.05
C PHE A 151 15.41 -5.37 9.73
N LYS A 152 15.01 -6.61 9.45
CA LYS A 152 15.94 -7.67 9.03
C LYS A 152 16.62 -7.34 7.71
N THR A 153 15.89 -6.80 6.72
CA THR A 153 16.47 -6.33 5.46
C THR A 153 17.49 -5.22 5.71
N CYS A 154 17.19 -4.26 6.57
CA CYS A 154 18.12 -3.19 6.94
C CYS A 154 19.43 -3.74 7.51
N VAL A 155 19.34 -4.67 8.46
CA VAL A 155 20.53 -5.24 9.12
C VAL A 155 21.28 -6.21 8.22
N GLY A 156 20.57 -7.07 7.49
CA GLY A 156 21.15 -8.15 6.69
C GLY A 156 21.64 -7.72 5.32
N GLU A 157 20.88 -6.88 4.61
CA GLU A 157 21.12 -6.56 3.19
C GLU A 157 21.65 -5.13 2.98
N LEU A 158 21.25 -4.17 3.83
CA LEU A 158 21.71 -2.77 3.74
C LEU A 158 22.99 -2.51 4.57
N GLY A 159 23.41 -3.49 5.39
CA GLY A 159 24.61 -3.39 6.22
C GLY A 159 24.48 -2.43 7.40
N LEU A 160 23.24 -2.20 7.88
CA LEU A 160 22.99 -1.41 9.08
C LEU A 160 23.18 -2.27 10.34
N SER A 161 23.48 -1.62 11.46
CA SER A 161 23.53 -2.22 12.78
C SER A 161 22.30 -1.82 13.60
N ALA A 162 22.04 -2.54 14.70
CA ALA A 162 21.00 -2.15 15.65
C ALA A 162 21.24 -0.73 16.23
N ASP A 163 22.50 -0.30 16.35
CA ASP A 163 22.84 1.03 16.84
C ASP A 163 22.40 2.13 15.86
N ASP A 164 22.31 1.85 14.56
CA ASP A 164 21.84 2.82 13.55
C ASP A 164 20.39 3.23 13.72
N PHE A 165 19.60 2.43 14.44
CA PHE A 165 18.23 2.73 14.83
C PHE A 165 18.13 3.54 16.12
N ARG A 166 19.25 3.79 16.83
CA ARG A 166 19.30 4.65 18.02
C ARG A 166 19.43 6.11 17.61
N VAL A 167 18.49 6.59 16.83
CA VAL A 167 18.43 7.97 16.34
C VAL A 167 17.07 8.58 16.63
N GLU A 168 17.01 9.90 16.62
CA GLU A 168 15.76 10.62 16.59
C GLU A 168 15.05 10.42 15.24
N ARG A 169 13.72 10.46 15.30
CA ARG A 169 12.88 10.48 14.12
C ARG A 169 13.01 11.84 13.44
N THR A 170 13.05 11.85 12.11
CA THR A 170 13.12 13.10 11.34
C THR A 170 11.80 13.86 11.43
N ILE A 171 11.83 15.15 11.12
CA ILE A 171 10.61 15.97 11.09
C ILE A 171 9.62 15.42 10.06
N ALA A 172 10.12 14.90 8.93
CA ALA A 172 9.29 14.26 7.93
C ALA A 172 8.56 13.02 8.47
N GLU A 173 9.27 12.14 9.18
CA GLU A 173 8.67 10.94 9.80
C GLU A 173 7.62 11.33 10.85
N ILE A 174 7.95 12.26 11.75
CA ILE A 174 7.03 12.72 12.80
C ILE A 174 5.77 13.34 12.17
N ALA A 175 5.93 14.20 11.16
CA ALA A 175 4.82 14.82 10.47
C ALA A 175 3.92 13.78 9.81
N TYR A 176 4.51 12.75 9.17
CA TYR A 176 3.73 11.69 8.54
C TYR A 176 2.99 10.85 9.58
N SER A 177 3.67 10.45 10.66
CA SER A 177 3.05 9.72 11.78
C SER A 177 1.85 10.47 12.37
N GLN A 178 2.02 11.77 12.68
CA GLN A 178 0.94 12.59 13.21
C GLN A 178 -0.22 12.74 12.22
N TYR A 179 0.09 12.89 10.93
CA TYR A 179 -0.92 12.93 9.88
C TYR A 179 -1.71 11.62 9.80
N LEU A 180 -1.05 10.46 9.88
CA LEU A 180 -1.74 9.16 9.94
C LEU A 180 -2.66 9.06 11.17
N MET A 181 -2.15 9.38 12.36
CA MET A 181 -2.93 9.27 13.60
C MET A 181 -4.12 10.21 13.62
N HIS A 182 -3.95 11.45 13.18
CA HIS A 182 -5.03 12.44 13.12
C HIS A 182 -6.16 11.97 12.20
N ASN A 183 -5.84 11.58 10.97
CA ASN A 183 -6.87 11.18 10.02
C ASN A 183 -7.50 9.84 10.41
N ALA A 184 -6.75 8.87 10.95
CA ALA A 184 -7.35 7.64 11.47
C ALA A 184 -8.44 7.89 12.52
N GLN A 185 -8.38 9.02 13.24
CA GLN A 185 -9.41 9.44 14.18
C GLN A 185 -10.52 10.26 13.52
N ALA A 186 -10.19 11.17 12.59
CA ALA A 186 -11.10 12.17 12.05
C ALA A 186 -11.85 11.73 10.78
N ASP A 187 -11.24 10.87 9.96
CA ASP A 187 -11.72 10.54 8.62
C ASP A 187 -12.56 9.25 8.55
N ASP A 188 -13.18 9.06 7.39
CA ASP A 188 -13.96 7.87 7.04
C ASP A 188 -13.08 6.75 6.46
N TRP A 189 -13.60 5.52 6.48
CA TRP A 189 -12.88 4.33 6.01
C TRP A 189 -12.35 4.45 4.57
N TYR A 190 -13.09 5.11 3.68
CA TYR A 190 -12.68 5.26 2.28
C TYR A 190 -11.51 6.23 2.16
N ASN A 191 -11.59 7.39 2.82
CA ASN A 191 -10.54 8.39 2.86
C ASN A 191 -9.24 7.86 3.48
N LEU A 192 -9.33 6.96 4.46
CA LEU A 192 -8.14 6.29 5.00
C LEU A 192 -7.44 5.38 3.98
N HIS A 193 -8.14 4.87 2.95
CA HIS A 193 -7.51 4.17 1.83
C HIS A 193 -6.89 5.13 0.81
N VAL A 194 -7.47 6.33 0.66
CA VAL A 194 -6.90 7.37 -0.21
C VAL A 194 -5.51 7.81 0.27
N ILE A 195 -5.31 7.91 1.58
CA ILE A 195 -4.00 8.21 2.19
C ILE A 195 -2.94 7.18 1.79
N LEU A 196 -3.31 5.90 1.63
CA LEU A 196 -2.40 4.80 1.30
C LEU A 196 -1.98 4.74 -0.17
N ILE A 197 -2.53 5.60 -1.04
CA ILE A 197 -2.20 5.58 -2.47
C ILE A 197 -0.71 5.79 -2.69
N GLY A 198 -0.06 6.68 -1.93
CA GLY A 198 1.37 6.97 -2.05
C GLY A 198 2.25 5.73 -1.86
N CYS A 199 2.11 5.05 -0.72
CA CYS A 199 2.94 3.91 -0.35
C CYS A 199 2.58 2.60 -1.06
N TYR A 200 1.30 2.38 -1.42
CA TYR A 200 0.91 1.16 -2.13
C TYR A 200 1.10 1.32 -3.63
N TRP A 201 0.43 2.29 -4.22
CA TRP A 201 0.36 2.43 -5.68
C TRP A 201 1.47 3.33 -6.22
N GLY A 202 1.77 4.45 -5.54
CA GLY A 202 2.79 5.40 -5.94
C GLY A 202 4.18 4.78 -5.97
N TRP A 203 4.60 4.08 -4.90
CA TRP A 203 5.90 3.39 -4.88
C TRP A 203 6.02 2.35 -5.99
N CYS A 204 4.98 1.52 -6.21
CA CYS A 204 4.96 0.59 -7.33
C CYS A 204 5.12 1.32 -8.68
N LYS A 205 4.40 2.42 -8.87
CA LYS A 205 4.47 3.21 -10.10
C LYS A 205 5.87 3.76 -10.33
N LEU A 206 6.51 4.31 -9.30
CA LEU A 206 7.89 4.79 -9.36
C LEU A 206 8.88 3.64 -9.63
N ALA A 207 8.75 2.51 -8.93
CA ALA A 207 9.61 1.35 -9.12
C ALA A 207 9.50 0.77 -10.54
N VAL A 208 8.30 0.72 -11.14
CA VAL A 208 8.11 0.31 -12.54
C VAL A 208 8.84 1.24 -13.51
N GLU A 209 8.76 2.57 -13.32
CA GLU A 209 9.47 3.52 -14.19
C GLU A 209 10.99 3.42 -14.02
N LEU A 210 11.48 3.28 -12.78
CA LEU A 210 12.90 3.09 -12.51
C LEU A 210 13.41 1.76 -13.08
N TYR A 211 12.68 0.66 -12.92
CA TYR A 211 13.05 -0.64 -13.49
C TYR A 211 13.22 -0.59 -15.01
N LYS A 212 12.35 0.16 -15.70
CA LYS A 212 12.37 0.32 -17.16
C LYS A 212 13.46 1.27 -17.65
N SER A 213 14.07 2.07 -16.76
CA SER A 213 15.10 3.03 -17.16
C SER A 213 16.41 2.33 -17.48
N ASP A 214 17.00 2.67 -18.63
CA ASP A 214 18.33 2.18 -19.03
C ASP A 214 19.46 2.65 -18.10
N ASN A 215 19.21 3.70 -17.32
CA ASN A 215 20.17 4.25 -16.37
C ASN A 215 20.17 3.54 -15.00
N THR A 216 19.29 2.57 -14.79
CA THR A 216 19.18 1.87 -13.51
C THR A 216 20.26 0.79 -13.39
N ASP A 217 21.12 0.92 -12.37
CA ASP A 217 22.09 -0.10 -12.02
C ASP A 217 21.44 -1.20 -11.17
N LYS A 218 21.29 -2.37 -11.81
CA LYS A 218 20.65 -3.56 -11.25
C LYS A 218 21.47 -4.25 -10.14
N ASN A 219 22.71 -3.82 -9.91
CA ASN A 219 23.58 -4.39 -8.89
C ASN A 219 23.45 -3.69 -7.52
N THR A 220 22.83 -2.50 -7.50
CA THR A 220 22.71 -1.67 -6.30
C THR A 220 21.83 -2.31 -5.22
N ILE A 221 22.10 -1.94 -3.96
CA ILE A 221 21.24 -2.31 -2.83
C ILE A 221 19.83 -1.71 -2.98
N PHE A 222 19.70 -0.55 -3.63
CA PHE A 222 18.42 0.09 -3.89
C PHE A 222 17.58 -0.69 -4.90
N TYR A 223 18.20 -1.14 -6.00
CA TYR A 223 17.49 -1.98 -6.98
C TYR A 223 16.97 -3.28 -6.34
N LYS A 224 17.83 -3.97 -5.59
CA LYS A 224 17.51 -5.27 -4.98
C LYS A 224 16.45 -5.17 -3.89
N ASN A 225 16.53 -4.14 -3.03
CA ASN A 225 15.72 -4.06 -1.81
C ASN A 225 14.58 -3.04 -1.88
N TRP A 226 14.55 -2.16 -2.88
CA TRP A 226 13.48 -1.18 -3.04
C TRP A 226 12.76 -1.32 -4.38
N ILE A 227 13.46 -1.41 -5.52
CA ILE A 227 12.80 -1.51 -6.84
C ILE A 227 12.13 -2.87 -7.02
N LEU A 228 12.88 -3.97 -6.88
CA LEU A 228 12.35 -5.32 -7.13
C LEU A 228 11.16 -5.69 -6.23
N PRO A 229 11.17 -5.42 -4.91
CA PRO A 229 10.04 -5.77 -4.05
C PRO A 229 8.76 -4.96 -4.32
N ASN A 230 8.87 -3.81 -4.98
CA ASN A 230 7.75 -2.93 -5.32
C ASN A 230 7.15 -3.20 -6.71
N ILE A 231 7.59 -4.24 -7.43
CA ILE A 231 7.04 -4.60 -8.75
C ILE A 231 6.67 -6.08 -8.80
N ASP A 232 5.75 -6.41 -9.70
CA ASP A 232 5.47 -7.79 -10.10
C ASP A 232 6.19 -8.09 -11.43
N LEU A 233 6.90 -9.21 -11.49
CA LEU A 233 7.61 -9.70 -12.67
C LEU A 233 7.11 -11.06 -13.16
N THR A 234 5.99 -11.56 -12.62
CA THR A 234 5.46 -12.90 -12.92
C THR A 234 5.11 -13.06 -14.41
N SER A 235 4.68 -11.97 -15.07
CA SER A 235 4.39 -11.93 -16.52
C SER A 235 5.63 -11.75 -17.41
N GLY A 236 6.83 -11.64 -16.82
CA GLY A 236 8.07 -11.29 -17.50
C GLY A 236 8.22 -9.80 -17.84
N LYS A 237 7.24 -8.96 -17.44
CA LYS A 237 7.29 -7.50 -17.57
C LYS A 237 7.05 -6.85 -16.21
N PRO A 238 7.67 -5.68 -15.92
CA PRO A 238 7.43 -4.95 -14.68
C PRO A 238 6.01 -4.40 -14.63
N GLU A 239 5.23 -4.94 -13.70
CA GLU A 239 3.86 -4.54 -13.41
C GLU A 239 3.72 -4.03 -11.97
N ILE A 240 2.60 -3.34 -11.71
CA ILE A 240 2.23 -2.89 -10.37
C ILE A 240 1.94 -4.12 -9.49
N ALA A 241 2.45 -4.13 -8.25
CA ALA A 241 2.28 -5.26 -7.35
C ALA A 241 0.80 -5.51 -6.97
N GLN A 242 0.47 -6.75 -6.60
CA GLN A 242 -0.90 -7.15 -6.27
C GLN A 242 -1.54 -6.32 -5.14
N SER A 243 -0.76 -5.83 -4.17
CA SER A 243 -1.26 -4.97 -3.09
C SER A 243 -1.84 -3.65 -3.63
N ALA A 244 -1.15 -3.03 -4.58
CA ALA A 244 -1.59 -1.82 -5.26
C ALA A 244 -2.78 -2.07 -6.20
N LYS A 245 -2.80 -3.21 -6.90
CA LYS A 245 -3.96 -3.64 -7.70
C LYS A 245 -5.21 -3.78 -6.80
N THR A 246 -5.06 -4.36 -5.61
CA THR A 246 -6.13 -4.50 -4.63
C THR A 246 -6.63 -3.15 -4.10
N LEU A 247 -5.73 -2.22 -3.78
CA LEU A 247 -6.11 -0.87 -3.33
C LEU A 247 -6.89 -0.13 -4.43
N SER A 248 -6.41 -0.17 -5.66
CA SER A 248 -7.07 0.46 -6.82
C SER A 248 -8.49 -0.08 -7.02
N LYS A 249 -8.63 -1.41 -7.03
CA LYS A 249 -9.93 -2.08 -7.13
C LYS A 249 -10.88 -1.68 -5.99
N PHE A 250 -10.38 -1.60 -4.76
CA PHE A 250 -11.18 -1.12 -3.62
C PHE A 250 -11.69 0.31 -3.85
N LEU A 251 -10.82 1.24 -4.24
CA LEU A 251 -11.20 2.64 -4.43
C LEU A 251 -12.24 2.81 -5.54
N ASP A 252 -12.03 2.13 -6.68
CA ASP A 252 -12.93 2.18 -7.84
C ASP A 252 -14.32 1.59 -7.52
N MET A 253 -14.36 0.49 -6.78
CA MET A 253 -15.63 -0.18 -6.46
C MET A 253 -16.46 0.56 -5.40
N ASN A 254 -15.83 1.35 -4.54
CA ASN A 254 -16.49 1.85 -3.34
C ASN A 254 -16.76 3.35 -3.34
N VAL A 255 -16.16 4.12 -4.26
CA VAL A 255 -16.33 5.58 -4.31
C VAL A 255 -17.81 6.00 -4.36
N GLY A 256 -18.65 5.32 -5.15
CA GLY A 256 -20.05 5.68 -5.33
C GLY A 256 -20.93 5.39 -4.11
N MET A 257 -20.53 4.46 -3.25
CA MET A 257 -21.31 4.03 -2.08
C MET A 257 -20.80 4.64 -0.78
N MET A 258 -19.50 4.93 -0.69
CA MET A 258 -18.84 5.33 0.55
C MET A 258 -18.42 6.79 0.59
N THR A 259 -18.67 7.59 -0.46
CA THR A 259 -18.28 9.00 -0.49
C THR A 259 -19.47 9.93 -0.77
N SER A 260 -19.55 11.00 0.02
CA SER A 260 -20.33 12.20 -0.30
C SER A 260 -19.51 13.16 -1.20
N GLY A 261 -20.13 14.21 -1.73
CA GLY A 261 -19.39 15.26 -2.46
C GLY A 261 -18.30 15.93 -1.62
N VAL A 262 -18.54 16.09 -0.31
CA VAL A 262 -17.57 16.63 0.66
C VAL A 262 -16.43 15.64 0.91
N SER A 263 -16.74 14.36 1.14
CA SER A 263 -15.74 13.30 1.33
C SER A 263 -14.82 13.16 0.10
N ARG A 264 -15.34 13.32 -1.13
CA ARG A 264 -14.53 13.34 -2.35
C ARG A 264 -13.57 14.52 -2.45
N ALA A 265 -13.99 15.72 -2.02
CA ALA A 265 -13.11 16.88 -2.00
C ALA A 265 -11.98 16.69 -0.98
N GLN A 266 -12.33 16.22 0.22
CA GLN A 266 -11.36 15.88 1.27
C GLN A 266 -10.37 14.82 0.81
N GLY A 267 -10.81 13.76 0.11
CA GLY A 267 -9.94 12.75 -0.47
C GLY A 267 -8.83 13.31 -1.37
N LYS A 268 -9.11 14.37 -2.15
CA LYS A 268 -8.08 15.01 -2.98
C LYS A 268 -6.99 15.68 -2.15
N ASP A 269 -7.38 16.40 -1.09
CA ASP A 269 -6.44 17.06 -0.18
C ASP A 269 -5.63 16.03 0.62
N LEU A 270 -6.29 14.92 0.98
CA LEU A 270 -5.64 13.81 1.68
C LEU A 270 -4.56 13.15 0.81
N PHE A 271 -4.89 12.83 -0.44
CA PHE A 271 -3.93 12.30 -1.42
C PHE A 271 -2.75 13.25 -1.60
N ARG A 272 -3.04 14.54 -1.82
CA ARG A 272 -2.02 15.55 -2.05
C ARG A 272 -1.06 15.68 -0.86
N THR A 273 -1.60 15.70 0.35
CA THR A 273 -0.81 15.81 1.58
C THR A 273 0.01 14.55 1.82
N ALA A 274 -0.59 13.37 1.66
CA ALA A 274 0.13 12.10 1.77
C ALA A 274 1.32 12.03 0.80
N LEU A 275 1.15 12.44 -0.47
CA LEU A 275 2.23 12.39 -1.46
C LEU A 275 3.38 13.40 -1.16
N ARG A 276 3.05 14.53 -0.53
CA ARG A 276 4.06 15.48 -0.01
C ARG A 276 4.85 14.88 1.14
N LEU A 277 4.18 14.16 2.04
CA LEU A 277 4.81 13.48 3.17
C LEU A 277 5.70 12.33 2.71
N GLU A 278 5.27 11.53 1.73
CA GLU A 278 6.10 10.52 1.06
C GLU A 278 7.39 11.14 0.49
N THR A 279 7.25 12.23 -0.29
CA THR A 279 8.40 12.93 -0.86
C THR A 279 9.35 13.46 0.22
N SER A 280 8.78 13.98 1.32
CA SER A 280 9.56 14.50 2.44
C SER A 280 10.27 13.39 3.20
N LEU A 281 9.64 12.22 3.35
CA LEU A 281 10.24 11.06 4.00
C LEU A 281 11.45 10.57 3.21
N PHE A 282 11.35 10.44 1.87
CA PHE A 282 12.52 10.16 1.02
C PHE A 282 13.62 11.21 1.18
N ASN A 283 13.26 12.50 1.17
CA ASN A 283 14.24 13.57 1.31
C ASN A 283 14.96 13.55 2.66
N SER A 284 14.30 13.04 3.71
CA SER A 284 14.90 12.91 5.03
C SER A 284 16.10 11.95 5.08
N GLY A 285 16.31 11.12 4.04
CA GLY A 285 17.54 10.36 3.88
C GLY A 285 18.80 11.23 3.75
N TYR A 286 18.67 12.48 3.32
CA TYR A 286 19.78 13.44 3.24
C TYR A 286 19.93 14.30 4.50
N GLU A 287 19.04 14.18 5.48
CA GLU A 287 19.13 14.90 6.74
C GLU A 287 20.15 14.23 7.68
N ASP A 288 20.81 15.04 8.50
CA ASP A 288 21.58 14.53 9.62
C ASP A 288 20.63 14.24 10.78
N VAL A 289 20.82 13.08 11.43
CA VAL A 289 19.97 12.64 12.54
C VAL A 289 20.74 12.65 13.85
N VAL A 290 20.07 13.09 14.92
CA VAL A 290 20.62 13.10 16.27
C VAL A 290 20.61 11.68 16.83
N ARG A 291 21.77 11.17 17.29
CA ARG A 291 21.86 9.87 17.97
C ARG A 291 21.25 9.98 19.36
N ARG A 292 20.41 9.02 19.74
CA ARG A 292 19.88 8.90 21.10
C ARG A 292 20.93 8.26 22.00
N SER A 293 21.09 8.77 23.23
CA SER A 293 21.99 8.14 24.20
C SER A 293 21.47 6.75 24.56
N ALA A 294 22.38 5.83 24.88
CA ALA A 294 22.04 4.47 25.31
C ALA A 294 21.24 4.41 26.65
N THR A 295 21.01 5.57 27.28
CA THR A 295 20.44 5.70 28.63
C THR A 295 18.98 6.16 28.66
N GLY A 296 18.33 6.35 27.52
CA GLY A 296 16.93 6.82 27.45
C GLY A 296 15.94 5.70 27.13
N ILE A 297 15.40 5.05 28.16
CA ILE A 297 14.07 4.41 28.15
C ILE A 297 13.09 5.42 28.76
#